data_AF-A0A0C2ZFH5-F1
#
_entry.id   AF-A0A0C2ZFH5-F1
#
_cell.length_a   1.000
_cell.length_b   1.000
_cell.length_c   1.000
_cell.angle_alpha   90.00
_cell.angle_beta   90.00
_cell.angle_gamma   90.00
#
_symmetry.space_group_name_H-M   'P 1'
#
loop_
_entity.id
_entity.type
_entity.pdbx_description
1 polymer ?
#
loop_
_entity_poly.entity_id
_entity_poly.type
_entity_poly.pdbx_seq_one_letter_code
_entity_poly.pdbx_strand_id
1 'polypeptide(L)'
;MEAEFLKMIQAINGENIVQVHEFTSVLDRRELPETVGLIIEITGEIGTEANLARQKAFEALVSTNVEHQRAFDAGRLRLPTIRIVNPGTFKDYRRYRGELLNTAVGQTKVPVVVTNPDVLVRLEERVAKEL
;
A
#
# COMPACT_ATOMS: atom_id res chain seq x y z
N MET A 1 4.13 6.85 11.66
CA MET A 1 4.23 5.51 11.04
C MET A 1 2.86 5.02 10.59
N GLU A 2 2.04 4.34 11.40
CA GLU A 2 0.74 3.80 10.92
C GLU A 2 -0.25 4.88 10.43
N ALA A 3 -0.36 5.98 11.19
CA ALA A 3 -1.22 7.12 10.84
C ALA A 3 -0.82 7.81 9.52
N GLU A 4 0.46 7.70 9.10
CA GLU A 4 0.95 8.29 7.86
C GLU A 4 0.44 7.48 6.67
N PHE A 5 0.50 6.16 6.74
CA PHE A 5 -0.03 5.27 5.71
C PHE A 5 -1.55 5.39 5.57
N LEU A 6 -2.28 5.53 6.68
CA LEU A 6 -3.71 5.79 6.65
C LEU A 6 -4.04 7.10 5.91
N LYS A 7 -3.28 8.17 6.15
CA LYS A 7 -3.45 9.44 5.41
C LYS A 7 -3.15 9.29 3.93
N MET A 8 -2.11 8.53 3.56
CA MET A 8 -1.81 8.25 2.15
C MET A 8 -2.98 7.52 1.48
N ILE A 9 -3.55 6.50 2.13
CA ILE A 9 -4.72 5.78 1.61
C ILE A 9 -5.94 6.71 1.50
N GLN A 10 -6.20 7.54 2.51
CA GLN A 10 -7.30 8.51 2.46
C GLN A 10 -7.14 9.49 1.28
N ALA A 11 -5.92 9.91 0.96
CA ALA A 11 -5.67 10.84 -0.14
C ALA A 11 -5.91 10.23 -1.54
N ILE A 12 -5.80 8.91 -1.68
CA ILE A 12 -6.03 8.21 -2.95
C ILE A 12 -7.39 7.51 -3.02
N ASN A 13 -8.07 7.34 -1.88
CA ASN A 13 -9.35 6.64 -1.81
C ASN A 13 -10.50 7.55 -2.27
N GLY A 14 -10.94 7.38 -3.51
CA GLY A 14 -12.02 8.13 -4.11
C GLY A 14 -12.40 7.61 -5.49
N GLU A 15 -13.63 7.89 -5.92
CA GLU A 15 -14.21 7.36 -7.17
C GLU A 15 -13.40 7.73 -8.43
N ASN A 16 -12.72 8.88 -8.42
CA ASN A 16 -11.91 9.34 -9.55
C ASN A 16 -10.49 8.75 -9.59
N ILE A 17 -10.06 8.04 -8.54
CA ILE A 17 -8.71 7.46 -8.44
C ILE A 17 -8.81 5.95 -8.25
N VAL A 18 -9.06 5.50 -7.03
CA VAL A 18 -9.28 4.10 -6.63
C VAL A 18 -10.20 4.05 -5.42
N GLN A 19 -11.12 3.10 -5.37
CA GLN A 19 -11.88 2.81 -4.15
C GLN A 19 -11.16 1.71 -3.38
N VAL A 20 -10.35 2.08 -2.38
CA VAL A 20 -9.52 1.14 -1.63
C VAL A 20 -10.41 0.30 -0.70
N HIS A 21 -10.44 -1.00 -0.91
CA HIS A 21 -11.12 -1.95 -0.05
C HIS A 21 -10.25 -2.31 1.16
N GLU A 22 -8.99 -2.64 0.90
CA GLU A 22 -8.02 -3.06 1.91
C GLU A 22 -6.60 -2.76 1.43
N PHE A 23 -5.65 -2.61 2.37
CA PHE A 23 -4.28 -2.27 2.02
C PHE A 23 -3.26 -2.78 3.03
N THR A 24 -2.00 -2.80 2.59
CA THR A 24 -0.81 -2.78 3.43
C THR A 24 0.22 -1.82 2.83
N SER A 25 1.18 -1.40 3.65
CA SER A 25 2.38 -0.69 3.23
C SER A 25 3.62 -1.56 3.42
N VAL A 26 4.65 -1.27 2.64
CA VAL A 26 5.95 -1.95 2.67
C VAL A 26 7.05 -0.94 2.41
N LEU A 27 8.28 -1.31 2.74
CA LEU A 27 9.46 -0.60 2.26
C LEU A 27 9.80 -1.14 0.88
N ASP A 28 9.57 -0.35 -0.16
CA ASP A 28 9.83 -0.72 -1.55
C ASP A 28 11.28 -0.44 -1.93
N ARG A 29 12.04 -1.53 -1.99
CA ARG A 29 13.47 -1.57 -2.30
C ARG A 29 13.79 -2.03 -3.72
N ARG A 30 12.78 -2.13 -4.59
CA ARG A 30 12.97 -2.58 -6.00
C ARG A 30 13.84 -1.60 -6.80
N GLU A 31 13.87 -0.34 -6.38
CA GLU A 31 14.67 0.73 -6.98
C GLU A 31 15.28 1.63 -5.88
N LEU A 32 16.40 2.30 -6.20
CA LEU A 32 17.04 3.29 -5.35
C LEU A 32 16.67 4.73 -5.77
N PRO A 33 16.42 5.66 -4.84
CA PRO A 33 16.33 5.45 -3.39
C PRO A 33 15.09 4.62 -2.99
N GLU A 34 15.15 3.95 -1.83
CA GLU A 34 14.00 3.22 -1.30
C GLU A 34 12.80 4.17 -1.05
N THR A 35 11.57 3.64 -1.08
CA THR A 35 10.36 4.44 -0.80
C THR A 35 9.27 3.63 -0.12
N VAL A 36 8.17 4.28 0.22
CA VAL A 36 6.94 3.62 0.68
C VAL A 36 6.26 2.94 -0.50
N GLY A 37 6.04 1.64 -0.42
CA GLY A 37 5.17 0.91 -1.33
C GLY A 37 3.81 0.68 -0.70
N LEU A 38 2.74 1.08 -1.38
CA LEU A 38 1.37 0.72 -1.04
C LEU A 38 0.94 -0.48 -1.88
N ILE A 39 0.42 -1.52 -1.22
CA ILE A 39 -0.22 -2.66 -1.87
C ILE A 39 -1.69 -2.59 -1.49
N ILE A 40 -2.56 -2.42 -2.48
CA ILE A 40 -3.99 -2.15 -2.28
C ILE A 40 -4.85 -3.17 -3.04
N GLU A 41 -5.95 -3.56 -2.42
CA GLU A 41 -7.06 -4.23 -3.08
C GLU A 41 -8.18 -3.21 -3.22
N ILE A 42 -8.76 -3.10 -4.41
CA ILE A 42 -9.78 -2.08 -4.72
C ILE A 42 -11.14 -2.73 -4.96
N THR A 43 -12.20 -1.95 -4.76
CA THR A 43 -13.53 -2.26 -5.28
C THR A 43 -13.79 -1.44 -6.54
N GLY A 44 -14.48 -2.02 -7.52
CA GLY A 44 -14.81 -1.31 -8.76
C GLY A 44 -13.61 -1.10 -9.67
N GLU A 45 -13.73 -0.11 -10.55
CA GLU A 45 -12.75 0.19 -11.60
C GLU A 45 -11.77 1.29 -11.18
N ILE A 46 -10.65 1.38 -11.90
CA ILE A 46 -9.66 2.45 -11.72
C ILE A 46 -10.20 3.72 -12.37
N GLY A 47 -10.23 4.81 -11.59
CA GLY A 47 -10.74 6.09 -12.05
C GLY A 47 -9.82 6.81 -13.03
N THR A 48 -10.35 7.84 -13.68
CA THR A 48 -9.66 8.59 -14.75
C THR A 48 -8.48 9.42 -14.25
N GLU A 49 -8.40 9.72 -12.95
CA GLU A 49 -7.31 10.47 -12.31
C GLU A 49 -6.29 9.58 -11.59
N ALA A 50 -6.28 8.27 -11.87
CA ALA A 50 -5.37 7.33 -11.21
C ALA A 50 -3.88 7.67 -11.39
N ASN A 51 -3.52 8.38 -12.47
CA ASN A 51 -2.17 8.92 -12.70
C ASN A 51 -1.71 9.91 -11.62
N LEU A 52 -2.64 10.53 -10.87
CA LEU A 52 -2.34 11.44 -9.77
C LEU A 52 -2.15 10.72 -8.42
N ALA A 53 -2.43 9.41 -8.34
CA ALA A 53 -2.46 8.68 -7.08
C ALA A 53 -1.12 8.75 -6.32
N ARG A 54 0.00 8.53 -7.03
CA ARG A 54 1.34 8.57 -6.42
C ARG A 54 1.69 9.95 -5.86
N GLN A 55 1.31 10.99 -6.59
CA GLN A 55 1.54 12.38 -6.18
C GLN A 55 0.67 12.73 -4.95
N LYS A 56 -0.62 12.38 -4.96
CA LYS A 56 -1.53 12.60 -3.82
C LYS A 56 -1.09 11.82 -2.57
N ALA A 57 -0.64 10.59 -2.73
CA ALA A 57 -0.08 9.80 -1.64
C ALA A 57 1.19 10.46 -1.07
N PHE A 58 2.07 10.99 -1.93
CA PHE A 58 3.26 11.70 -1.48
C PHE A 58 2.93 13.01 -0.74
N GLU A 59 2.01 13.81 -1.25
CA GLU A 59 1.53 15.04 -0.60
C GLU A 59 0.97 14.75 0.80
N ALA A 60 0.20 13.67 0.93
CA ALA A 60 -0.27 13.21 2.23
C ALA A 60 0.87 12.80 3.18
N LEU A 61 1.90 12.12 2.67
CA LEU A 61 3.08 11.73 3.45
C LEU A 61 3.88 12.95 3.92
N VAL A 62 4.16 13.93 3.06
CA VAL A 62 4.92 15.13 3.47
C VAL A 62 4.12 16.03 4.41
N SER A 63 2.79 15.99 4.35
CA SER A 63 1.92 16.72 5.27
C SER A 63 2.03 16.25 6.73
N THR A 64 2.55 15.03 6.98
CA THR A 64 2.74 14.51 8.34
C THR A 64 4.10 14.87 8.92
N ASN A 65 5.11 15.02 8.08
CA ASN A 65 6.47 15.30 8.51
C ASN A 65 7.29 15.97 7.39
N VAL A 66 7.79 17.18 7.67
CA VAL A 66 8.63 17.97 6.74
C VAL A 66 9.92 17.25 6.35
N GLU A 67 10.41 16.31 7.15
CA GLU A 67 11.59 15.51 6.82
C GLU A 67 11.39 14.65 5.57
N HIS A 68 10.14 14.24 5.26
CA HIS A 68 9.86 13.51 4.01
C HIS A 68 10.06 14.42 2.79
N GLN A 69 9.64 15.69 2.87
CA GLN A 69 9.89 16.65 1.78
C GLN A 69 11.40 16.89 1.64
N ARG A 70 12.11 17.13 2.76
CA ARG A 70 13.57 17.32 2.74
C ARG A 70 14.32 16.12 2.18
N ALA A 71 13.87 14.90 2.47
CA ALA A 71 14.47 13.68 1.93
C ALA A 71 14.22 13.57 0.42
N PHE A 72 13.04 13.92 -0.05
CA PHE A 72 12.69 13.94 -1.48
C PHE A 72 13.51 14.98 -2.24
N ASP A 73 13.58 16.21 -1.74
CA ASP A 73 14.36 17.31 -2.35
C ASP A 73 15.87 16.97 -2.41
N ALA A 74 16.36 16.21 -1.43
CA ALA A 74 17.74 15.71 -1.39
C ALA A 74 17.98 14.46 -2.26
N GLY A 75 16.98 13.97 -3.00
CA GLY A 75 17.07 12.75 -3.82
C GLY A 75 17.23 11.46 -3.00
N ARG A 76 16.89 11.49 -1.71
CA ARG A 76 16.95 10.34 -0.78
C ARG A 76 15.62 9.63 -0.59
N LEU A 77 14.56 10.15 -1.21
CA LEU A 77 13.23 9.56 -1.25
C LEU A 77 12.67 9.76 -2.66
N ARG A 78 11.91 8.80 -3.16
CA ARG A 78 11.16 8.89 -4.42
C ARG A 78 9.66 8.83 -4.16
N LEU A 79 8.83 9.13 -5.17
CA LEU A 79 7.38 9.01 -5.03
C LEU A 79 6.99 7.58 -4.60
N PRO A 80 6.01 7.42 -3.70
CA PRO A 80 5.49 6.11 -3.31
C PRO A 80 5.09 5.29 -4.53
N THR A 81 5.19 3.96 -4.43
CA THR A 81 4.63 3.04 -5.43
C THR A 81 3.25 2.58 -4.99
N ILE A 82 2.34 2.35 -5.94
CA ILE A 82 0.98 1.88 -5.65
C ILE A 82 0.71 0.67 -6.52
N ARG A 83 0.59 -0.49 -5.90
CA ARG A 83 0.37 -1.78 -6.55
C ARG A 83 -1.02 -2.30 -6.20
N ILE A 84 -1.81 -2.56 -7.23
CA ILE A 84 -3.15 -3.12 -7.12
C ILE A 84 -3.06 -4.63 -7.25
N VAL A 85 -3.58 -5.35 -6.25
CA VAL A 85 -3.64 -6.81 -6.25
C VAL A 85 -5.00 -7.31 -6.75
N ASN A 86 -5.02 -8.58 -7.20
CA ASN A 86 -6.25 -9.26 -7.59
C ASN A 86 -7.28 -9.28 -6.43
N PRO A 87 -8.59 -9.18 -6.72
CA PRO A 87 -9.63 -9.35 -5.71
C PRO A 87 -9.51 -10.67 -4.94
N GLY A 88 -9.73 -10.63 -3.64
CA GLY A 88 -9.61 -11.76 -2.71
C GLY A 88 -8.20 -11.98 -2.15
N THR A 89 -7.20 -11.18 -2.54
CA THR A 89 -5.82 -11.36 -2.08
C THR A 89 -5.69 -11.23 -0.57
N PHE A 90 -6.27 -10.20 0.05
CA PHE A 90 -6.16 -10.05 1.50
C PHE A 90 -7.06 -11.02 2.27
N LYS A 91 -8.16 -11.48 1.66
CA LYS A 91 -8.97 -12.59 2.18
C LYS A 91 -8.15 -13.88 2.24
N ASP A 92 -7.40 -14.19 1.19
CA ASP A 92 -6.51 -15.35 1.15
C ASP A 92 -5.37 -15.25 2.16
N TYR A 93 -4.80 -14.05 2.32
CA TYR A 93 -3.82 -13.78 3.36
C TYR A 93 -4.37 -14.10 4.75
N ARG A 94 -5.57 -13.62 5.10
CA ARG A 94 -6.21 -13.91 6.40
C ARG A 94 -6.42 -15.39 6.62
N ARG A 95 -6.87 -16.12 5.58
CA ARG A 95 -7.06 -17.57 5.63
C ARG A 95 -5.73 -18.29 5.94
N TYR A 96 -4.69 -18.01 5.16
CA TYR A 96 -3.37 -18.60 5.37
C TYR A 96 -2.81 -18.33 6.78
N ARG A 97 -2.94 -17.09 7.26
CA ARG A 97 -2.47 -16.73 8.61
C ARG A 97 -3.32 -17.36 9.71
N GLY A 98 -4.63 -17.48 9.52
CA GLY A 98 -5.53 -18.17 10.45
C GLY A 98 -5.16 -19.65 10.60
N GLU A 99 -4.92 -20.32 9.47
CA GLU A 99 -4.44 -21.72 9.42
C GLU A 99 -3.09 -21.89 10.13
N LEU A 100 -2.14 -20.99 9.87
CA LEU A 100 -0.81 -21.04 10.50
C LEU A 100 -0.85 -20.83 12.02
N LEU A 101 -1.78 -19.99 12.51
CA LEU A 101 -1.87 -19.57 13.90
C LEU A 101 -2.92 -20.35 14.72
N ASN A 102 -3.63 -21.32 14.11
CA ASN A 102 -4.82 -21.97 14.71
C ASN A 102 -5.84 -20.94 15.24
N THR A 103 -6.03 -19.84 14.54
CA THR A 103 -6.97 -18.77 14.91
C THR A 103 -8.07 -18.62 13.85
N ALA A 104 -9.25 -18.17 14.27
CA ALA A 104 -10.36 -17.95 13.36
C ALA A 104 -10.01 -16.87 12.32
N VAL A 105 -10.33 -17.12 11.04
CA VAL A 105 -10.02 -16.22 9.91
C VAL A 105 -10.51 -14.78 10.12
N GLY A 106 -11.62 -14.60 10.85
CA GLY A 106 -12.19 -13.29 11.16
C GLY A 106 -11.43 -12.48 12.23
N GLN A 107 -10.51 -13.09 12.98
CA GLN A 107 -9.68 -12.42 13.99
C GLN A 107 -8.31 -11.98 13.45
N THR A 108 -7.92 -12.48 12.28
CA THR A 108 -6.66 -12.11 11.64
C THR A 108 -6.82 -10.78 10.93
N LYS A 109 -6.15 -9.73 11.44
CA LYS A 109 -6.03 -8.44 10.74
C LYS A 109 -4.93 -8.51 9.69
N VAL A 110 -5.12 -7.77 8.58
CA VAL A 110 -4.00 -7.43 7.70
C VAL A 110 -3.17 -6.36 8.41
N PRO A 111 -1.85 -6.55 8.59
CA PRO A 111 -1.03 -5.52 9.18
C PRO A 111 -0.92 -4.32 8.24
N VAL A 112 -0.93 -3.10 8.78
CA VAL A 112 -0.74 -1.88 7.97
C VAL A 112 0.67 -1.81 7.40
N VAL A 113 1.65 -2.44 8.04
CA VAL A 113 3.04 -2.54 7.56
C VAL A 113 3.46 -4.00 7.51
N VAL A 114 3.83 -4.48 6.32
CA VAL A 114 4.42 -5.81 6.14
C VAL A 114 5.93 -5.67 6.05
N THR A 115 6.64 -6.37 6.93
CA THR A 115 8.11 -6.49 6.93
C THR A 115 8.59 -7.91 6.71
N ASN A 116 7.70 -8.91 6.81
CA ASN A 116 8.04 -10.31 6.56
C ASN A 116 8.19 -10.55 5.05
N PRO A 117 9.35 -11.02 4.57
CA PRO A 117 9.62 -11.18 3.14
C PRO A 117 8.75 -12.26 2.48
N ASP A 118 8.44 -13.36 3.18
CA ASP A 118 7.60 -14.44 2.62
C ASP A 118 6.16 -13.97 2.39
N VAL A 119 5.65 -13.12 3.29
CA VAL A 119 4.35 -12.47 3.10
C VAL A 119 4.40 -11.51 1.92
N LEU A 120 5.47 -10.73 1.79
CA LEU A 120 5.64 -9.78 0.71
C LEU A 120 5.64 -10.46 -0.65
N VAL A 121 6.44 -11.53 -0.82
CA VAL A 121 6.51 -12.31 -2.07
C VAL A 121 5.11 -12.78 -2.49
N ARG A 122 4.33 -13.33 -1.56
CA ARG A 122 2.97 -13.80 -1.86
C ARG A 122 2.00 -12.68 -2.25
N LEU A 123 2.13 -11.50 -1.67
CA LEU A 123 1.33 -10.34 -2.06
C LEU A 123 1.75 -9.83 -3.44
N GLU A 124 3.06 -9.84 -3.73
CA GLU A 124 3.63 -9.40 -5.01
C GLU A 124 3.23 -10.31 -6.16
N GLU A 125 3.14 -11.63 -5.95
CA GLU A 125 2.61 -12.60 -6.93
C GLU A 125 1.15 -12.31 -7.34
N ARG A 126 0.41 -11.56 -6.51
CA ARG A 126 -0.99 -11.22 -6.75
C ARG A 126 -1.17 -9.84 -7.36
N VAL A 127 -0.11 -9.09 -7.62
CA VAL A 127 -0.17 -7.76 -8.23
C VAL A 127 -0.67 -7.87 -9.66
N ALA A 128 -1.78 -7.21 -9.95
CA ALA A 128 -2.40 -7.14 -11.26
C ALA A 128 -1.96 -5.89 -12.04
N LYS A 129 -1.70 -4.78 -11.33
CA LYS A 129 -1.32 -3.49 -11.93
C LYS A 129 -0.52 -2.63 -10.97
N GLU A 130 0.37 -1.80 -11.50
CA GLU A 130 1.03 -0.72 -10.78
C GLU A 130 0.58 0.62 -11.39
N LEU A 131 0.28 1.60 -10.54
CA LEU A 131 -0.13 2.97 -10.93
C LEU A 131 1.08 3.90 -11.00
#